data_AF-A0A9W6V9G9-F1
#
_entry.id   AF-A0A9W6V9G9-F1
#
_cell.length_a   1.000
_cell.length_b   1.000
_cell.length_c   1.000
_cell.angle_alpha   90.00
_cell.angle_beta   90.00
_cell.angle_gamma   90.00
#
_symmetry.space_group_name_H-M   'P 1'
#
loop_
_entity.id
_entity.type
_entity.pdbx_description
1 polymer ?
#
loop_
_entity_poly.entity_id
_entity_poly.type
_entity_poly.pdbx_seq_one_letter_code
_entity_poly.pdbx_strand_id
1 'polypeptide(L)'
;METVGEIGGEIGRFAALAARGGFAVNEQGGQALLRAIRNLIRWIDDQQSDLIMLTQTAKLGSSNNAEVMKTFLQQVATDGAGFITQVTSLRESLAAAEQAITQAMANYEQADQHAASRLN
;
A
#
# COMPACT_ATOMS: atom_id res chain seq x y z
N MET A 1 17.89 -8.40 -7.83
CA MET A 1 16.94 -8.91 -6.83
C MET A 1 15.95 -7.80 -6.62
N GLU A 2 14.71 -7.95 -7.11
CA GLU A 2 13.65 -7.00 -6.75
C GLU A 2 13.42 -7.07 -5.25
N THR A 3 13.49 -5.93 -4.58
CA THR A 3 13.24 -5.84 -3.14
C THR A 3 11.74 -5.71 -2.89
N VAL A 4 11.28 -6.15 -1.72
CA VAL A 4 9.85 -6.03 -1.33
C VAL A 4 9.37 -4.57 -1.39
N GLY A 5 10.26 -3.61 -1.16
CA GLY A 5 9.97 -2.18 -1.30
C GLY A 5 9.72 -1.73 -2.74
N GLU A 6 10.44 -2.29 -3.73
CA GLU A 6 10.22 -1.97 -5.15
C GLU A 6 8.86 -2.47 -5.62
N ILE A 7 8.49 -3.70 -5.24
CA ILE A 7 7.17 -4.28 -5.56
C ILE A 7 6.04 -3.45 -4.95
N GLY A 8 6.18 -3.03 -3.69
CA GLY A 8 5.22 -2.13 -3.05
C GLY A 8 5.09 -0.78 -3.77
N GLY A 9 6.23 -0.17 -4.11
CA GLY A 9 6.27 1.08 -4.85
C GLY A 9 5.57 1.01 -6.22
N GLU A 10 5.77 -0.08 -6.97
CA GLU A 10 5.10 -0.27 -8.26
C GLU A 10 3.60 -0.50 -8.14
N ILE A 11 3.15 -1.25 -7.12
CA ILE A 11 1.72 -1.43 -6.85
C ILE A 11 1.06 -0.09 -6.51
N GLY A 12 1.69 0.72 -5.67
CA GLY A 12 1.23 2.07 -5.35
C GLY A 12 1.14 2.97 -6.58
N ARG A 13 2.18 2.95 -7.44
CA ARG A 13 2.20 3.69 -8.71
C ARG A 13 1.10 3.24 -9.66
N PHE A 14 0.91 1.93 -9.82
CA PHE A 14 -0.13 1.36 -10.67
C PHE A 14 -1.53 1.80 -10.22
N ALA A 15 -1.81 1.72 -8.92
CA ALA A 15 -3.10 2.13 -8.37
C ALA A 15 -3.32 3.65 -8.53
N ALA A 16 -2.28 4.46 -8.35
CA ALA A 16 -2.32 5.90 -8.59
C ALA A 16 -2.50 6.27 -10.07
N LEU A 17 -1.98 5.47 -11.01
CA LEU A 17 -2.19 5.65 -12.46
C LEU A 17 -3.63 5.28 -12.85
N ALA A 18 -4.16 4.20 -12.30
CA ALA A 18 -5.55 3.79 -12.52
C ALA A 18 -6.53 4.88 -12.08
N ALA A 19 -6.28 5.51 -10.93
CA ALA A 19 -7.11 6.59 -10.41
C ALA A 19 -7.15 7.84 -11.31
N ARG A 20 -6.11 8.08 -12.11
CA ARG A 20 -6.02 9.26 -13.00
C ARG A 20 -6.72 9.04 -14.35
N GLY A 21 -7.48 7.95 -14.49
CA GLY A 21 -8.12 7.56 -15.75
C GLY A 21 -7.16 6.88 -16.73
N GLY A 22 -6.02 6.38 -16.26
CA GLY A 22 -5.05 5.62 -17.08
C GLY A 22 -5.58 4.26 -17.56
N PHE A 23 -6.68 3.77 -16.98
CA PHE A 23 -7.43 2.61 -17.46
C PHE A 23 -8.90 2.99 -17.64
N ALA A 24 -9.55 2.44 -18.66
CA ALA A 24 -11.01 2.45 -18.76
C ALA A 24 -11.57 1.53 -17.67
N VAL A 25 -11.69 2.06 -16.46
CA VAL A 25 -12.22 1.34 -15.32
C VAL A 25 -13.74 1.50 -15.34
N ASN A 26 -14.45 0.53 -15.91
CA ASN A 26 -15.90 0.46 -15.74
C ASN A 26 -16.24 0.17 -14.27
N GLU A 27 -17.50 0.36 -13.87
CA GLU A 27 -17.93 0.24 -12.47
C GLU A 27 -17.50 -1.11 -11.85
N GLN A 28 -17.64 -2.20 -12.61
CA GLN A 28 -17.24 -3.55 -12.18
C GLN A 28 -15.73 -3.68 -11.94
N GLY A 29 -14.91 -3.14 -12.86
CA GLY A 29 -13.45 -3.12 -12.73
C GLY A 29 -12.96 -2.26 -11.57
N GLY A 30 -13.63 -1.13 -11.34
CA GLY A 30 -13.30 -0.20 -10.26
C GLY A 30 -13.57 -0.79 -8.89
N GLN A 31 -14.72 -1.45 -8.74
CA GLN A 31 -15.02 -2.19 -7.52
C GLN A 31 -14.05 -3.37 -7.29
N ALA A 32 -13.63 -4.08 -8.34
CA ALA A 32 -12.65 -5.15 -8.20
C ALA A 32 -11.29 -4.63 -7.71
N LEU A 33 -10.84 -3.50 -8.26
CA LEU A 33 -9.59 -2.85 -7.85
C LEU A 33 -9.68 -2.31 -6.41
N LEU A 34 -10.79 -1.65 -6.04
CA LEU A 34 -11.03 -1.19 -4.67
C LEU A 34 -11.03 -2.35 -3.66
N ARG A 35 -11.64 -3.49 -4.01
CA ARG A 35 -11.60 -4.69 -3.16
C ARG A 35 -10.18 -5.18 -2.95
N ALA A 36 -9.37 -5.23 -4.01
CA ALA A 36 -7.97 -5.65 -3.91
C ALA A 36 -7.16 -4.70 -3.02
N ILE A 37 -7.30 -3.39 -3.21
CA ILE A 37 -6.61 -2.37 -2.39
C ILE A 37 -6.98 -2.51 -0.92
N ARG A 38 -8.28 -2.61 -0.60
CA ARG A 38 -8.77 -2.78 0.78
C ARG A 38 -8.25 -4.05 1.43
N ASN A 39 -8.18 -5.15 0.68
CA ASN A 39 -7.64 -6.41 1.19
C ASN A 39 -6.15 -6.29 1.52
N LEU A 40 -5.37 -5.59 0.67
CA LEU A 40 -3.96 -5.33 0.96
C LEU A 40 -3.78 -4.42 2.18
N ILE A 41 -4.54 -3.34 2.30
CA ILE A 41 -4.48 -2.45 3.46
C ILE A 41 -4.80 -3.24 4.74
N ARG A 42 -5.88 -4.03 4.72
CA ARG A 42 -6.24 -4.87 5.88
C ARG A 42 -5.14 -5.85 6.22
N TRP A 43 -4.57 -6.53 5.23
CA TRP A 43 -3.46 -7.44 5.47
C TRP A 43 -2.27 -6.72 6.11
N ILE A 44 -1.89 -5.53 5.61
CA ILE A 44 -0.82 -4.72 6.22
C ILE A 44 -1.16 -4.35 7.67
N ASP A 45 -2.40 -3.91 7.92
CA ASP A 45 -2.86 -3.51 9.25
C ASP A 45 -2.86 -4.71 10.22
N ASP A 46 -3.26 -5.91 9.77
CA ASP A 46 -3.21 -7.15 10.55
C ASP A 46 -1.76 -7.55 10.89
N GLN A 47 -0.81 -7.28 9.99
CA GLN A 47 0.61 -7.55 10.21
C GLN A 47 1.31 -6.52 11.12
N GLN A 48 0.67 -5.41 11.49
CA GLN A 48 1.31 -4.39 12.34
C GLN A 48 1.86 -4.94 13.66
N SER A 49 1.16 -5.91 14.26
CA SER A 49 1.62 -6.53 15.52
C SER A 49 2.95 -7.28 15.36
N ASP A 50 3.12 -7.99 14.25
CA ASP A 50 4.36 -8.68 13.89
C ASP A 50 5.46 -7.69 13.50
N LEU A 51 5.12 -6.60 12.79
CA LEU A 51 6.04 -5.52 12.47
C LEU A 51 6.57 -4.81 13.73
N ILE A 52 5.73 -4.61 14.73
CA ILE A 52 6.15 -4.07 16.04
C ILE A 52 7.14 -5.03 16.72
N MET A 53 6.94 -6.35 16.65
CA MET A 53 7.92 -7.29 17.17
C MET A 53 9.29 -7.16 16.48
N LEU A 54 9.34 -6.86 15.18
CA LEU A 54 10.60 -6.66 14.45
C LEU A 54 11.36 -5.39 14.90
N THR A 55 10.68 -4.42 15.52
CA THR A 55 11.35 -3.24 16.11
C THR A 55 12.02 -3.52 17.45
N GLN A 56 11.68 -4.64 18.10
CA GLN A 56 12.18 -4.99 19.42
C GLN A 56 13.63 -5.49 19.34
N THR A 57 14.41 -5.17 20.36
CA THR A 57 15.78 -5.69 20.49
C THR A 57 15.79 -7.21 20.56
N ALA A 58 16.50 -7.86 19.63
CA ALA A 58 16.59 -9.31 19.57
C ALA A 58 17.20 -9.91 20.86
N LYS A 59 16.62 -10.99 21.38
CA LYS A 59 17.10 -11.68 22.59
C LYS A 59 18.28 -12.61 22.28
N LEU A 60 19.41 -12.04 21.86
CA LEU A 60 20.61 -12.77 21.44
C LEU A 60 21.63 -13.03 22.58
N GLY A 61 21.32 -12.70 23.83
CA GLY A 61 22.26 -12.75 24.96
C GLY A 61 23.14 -11.49 25.05
N SER A 62 24.24 -11.51 25.81
CA SER A 62 25.10 -10.33 26.09
C SER A 62 26.54 -10.47 25.59
N SER A 63 26.81 -11.43 24.70
CA SER A 63 28.13 -11.52 24.07
C SER A 63 28.40 -10.30 23.20
N ASN A 64 29.68 -9.96 22.99
CA ASN A 64 30.05 -8.80 22.17
C ASN A 64 29.43 -8.88 20.75
N ASN A 65 29.40 -10.07 20.16
CA ASN A 65 28.76 -10.30 18.86
C ASN A 65 27.23 -10.18 18.93
N ALA A 66 26.60 -10.56 20.04
CA ALA A 66 25.16 -10.42 20.23
C ALA A 66 24.75 -8.94 20.31
N GLU A 67 25.51 -8.09 20.99
CA GLU A 67 25.22 -6.64 21.08
C GLU A 67 25.30 -5.94 19.72
N VAL A 68 26.31 -6.28 18.90
CA VAL A 68 26.43 -5.77 17.52
C VAL A 68 25.26 -6.26 16.66
N MET A 69 24.92 -7.55 16.74
CA MET A 69 23.87 -8.14 15.92
C MET A 69 22.48 -7.60 16.25
N LYS A 70 22.18 -7.34 17.53
CA LYS A 70 20.93 -6.70 17.96
C LYS A 70 20.71 -5.35 17.28
N THR A 71 21.77 -4.53 17.23
CA THR A 71 21.73 -3.19 16.66
C THR A 71 21.53 -3.25 15.14
N PHE A 72 22.25 -4.16 14.48
CA PHE A 72 22.12 -4.38 13.04
C PHE A 72 20.71 -4.84 12.64
N LEU A 73 20.14 -5.83 13.35
CA LEU A 73 18.80 -6.33 13.07
C LEU A 73 17.73 -5.25 13.25
N GLN A 74 17.86 -4.42 14.28
CA GLN A 74 16.95 -3.30 14.49
C GLN A 74 17.06 -2.28 13.35
N GLN A 75 18.28 -1.91 12.94
CA GLN A 75 18.50 -0.97 11.83
C GLN A 75 17.89 -1.47 10.52
N VAL A 76 18.11 -2.73 10.13
CA VAL A 76 17.55 -3.29 8.88
C VAL A 76 16.01 -3.28 8.87
N ALA A 77 15.37 -3.42 10.03
CA ALA A 77 13.92 -3.36 10.13
C ALA A 77 13.38 -1.91 10.02
N THR A 78 14.09 -0.94 10.61
CA THR A 78 13.58 0.44 10.84
C THR A 78 14.23 1.53 9.99
N ASP A 79 15.26 1.24 9.20
CA ASP A 79 15.93 2.26 8.39
C ASP A 79 15.03 2.80 7.27
N GLY A 80 15.50 3.83 6.54
CA GLY A 80 14.71 4.50 5.50
C GLY A 80 14.31 3.61 4.31
N ALA A 81 15.01 2.51 4.08
CA ALA A 81 14.65 1.47 3.11
C ALA A 81 14.22 0.16 3.80
N GLY A 82 14.11 0.20 5.13
CA GLY A 82 13.81 -0.92 5.99
C GLY A 82 12.41 -1.42 5.74
N PHE A 83 12.19 -2.70 6.05
CA PHE A 83 10.95 -3.39 5.75
C PHE A 83 9.72 -2.65 6.29
N ILE A 84 9.79 -2.12 7.51
CA ILE A 84 8.68 -1.42 8.17
C ILE A 84 8.37 -0.10 7.44
N THR A 85 9.42 0.66 7.09
CA THR A 85 9.28 1.93 6.36
C THR A 85 8.60 1.71 5.01
N GLN A 86 9.00 0.66 4.28
CA GLN A 86 8.45 0.36 2.96
C GLN A 86 7.00 -0.15 3.04
N VAL A 87 6.67 -0.98 4.03
CA VAL A 87 5.30 -1.44 4.25
C VAL A 87 4.37 -0.28 4.64
N THR A 88 4.88 0.67 5.45
CA THR A 88 4.12 1.88 5.83
C THR A 88 3.86 2.77 4.61
N SER A 89 4.90 3.04 3.80
CA SER A 89 4.79 3.83 2.56
C SER A 89 3.82 3.20 1.54
N LEU A 90 3.84 1.86 1.43
CA LEU A 90 2.88 1.12 0.62
C LEU A 90 1.44 1.32 1.11
N ARG A 91 1.19 1.20 2.42
CA ARG A 91 -0.13 1.41 3.00
C ARG A 91 -0.68 2.81 2.68
N GLU A 92 0.14 3.84 2.82
CA GLU A 92 -0.23 5.23 2.49
C GLU A 92 -0.57 5.40 1.02
N SER A 93 0.26 4.82 0.13
CA SER A 93 0.04 4.86 -1.31
C SER A 93 -1.27 4.16 -1.71
N LEU A 94 -1.58 3.03 -1.07
CA LEU A 94 -2.83 2.29 -1.27
C LEU A 94 -4.05 3.09 -0.80
N ALA A 95 -3.96 3.76 0.36
CA ALA A 95 -5.04 4.60 0.87
C ALA A 95 -5.33 5.80 -0.05
N ALA A 96 -4.28 6.46 -0.57
CA ALA A 96 -4.42 7.53 -1.54
C ALA A 96 -5.06 7.03 -2.86
N ALA A 97 -4.69 5.82 -3.30
CA ALA A 97 -5.27 5.22 -4.49
C ALA A 97 -6.75 4.87 -4.30
N GLU A 98 -7.15 4.33 -3.14
CA GLU A 98 -8.56 4.07 -2.83
C GLU A 98 -9.42 5.33 -2.95
N GLN A 99 -8.97 6.45 -2.36
CA GLN A 99 -9.67 7.73 -2.42
C GLN A 99 -9.82 8.21 -3.88
N ALA A 100 -8.73 8.16 -4.63
CA ALA A 100 -8.71 8.66 -5.99
C ALA A 100 -9.54 7.79 -6.96
N ILE A 101 -9.54 6.46 -6.80
CA ILE A 101 -10.42 5.55 -7.58
C ILE A 101 -11.88 5.78 -7.23
N THR A 102 -12.21 5.95 -5.95
CA THR A 102 -13.58 6.25 -5.50
C THR A 102 -14.10 7.54 -6.14
N GLN A 103 -13.26 8.59 -6.16
CA GLN A 103 -13.61 9.86 -6.81
C GLN A 103 -13.78 9.69 -8.33
N ALA A 104 -12.90 8.93 -8.99
CA ALA A 104 -12.97 8.68 -10.43
C ALA A 104 -14.26 7.95 -10.82
N MET A 105 -14.70 6.96 -10.03
CA MET A 105 -15.96 6.25 -10.24
C MET A 105 -17.16 7.18 -10.08
N ALA A 106 -17.20 8.01 -9.03
CA ALA A 106 -18.28 8.98 -8.82
C ALA A 106 -18.40 9.99 -9.97
N ASN A 107 -17.26 10.46 -10.51
CA ASN A 107 -17.24 11.34 -11.66
C ASN A 107 -17.78 10.66 -12.93
N TYR A 108 -17.49 9.37 -13.11
CA TYR A 108 -17.99 8.59 -14.25
C TYR A 108 -19.51 8.42 -14.20
N GLU A 109 -20.06 8.05 -13.03
CA GLU A 109 -21.52 7.95 -12.81
C GLU A 109 -22.24 9.26 -13.09
N GLN A 110 -21.70 10.39 -12.62
CA GLN A 110 -22.27 11.72 -12.89
C GLN A 110 -22.23 12.08 -14.38
N ALA A 111 -21.12 11.80 -15.06
CA ALA A 111 -20.97 12.06 -16.49
C ALA A 111 -21.96 11.24 -17.33
N ASP A 112 -22.17 9.98 -16.99
CA ASP A 112 -23.12 9.09 -17.67
C ASP A 112 -24.57 9.53 -17.44
N GLN A 113 -24.94 9.88 -16.21
CA GLN A 113 -26.27 10.45 -15.89
C GLN A 113 -26.54 11.75 -16.66
N HIS A 114 -25.55 12.64 -16.76
CA HIS A 114 -25.67 13.87 -17.53
C HIS A 114 -25.81 13.61 -19.03
N ALA A 115 -25.11 12.62 -19.58
CA ALA A 115 -25.27 12.23 -20.99
C ALA A 115 -26.66 11.65 -21.27
N ALA A 116 -27.14 10.76 -20.40
CA ALA A 116 -28.48 10.17 -20.51
C ALA A 116 -29.60 11.23 -20.42
N SER A 117 -29.45 12.24 -19.56
CA SER A 117 -30.43 13.33 -19.43
C SER A 117 -30.53 14.26 -20.65
N ARG A 118 -29.52 14.30 -21.53
CA ARG A 118 -29.53 15.12 -22.76
C ARG A 118 -30.10 14.38 -23.97
N LEU A 119 -30.30 13.07 -23.85
CA LEU A 119 -30.82 12.20 -24.92
C LEU A 119 -32.34 11.94 -24.77
N ASN A 120 -32.97 12.48 -23.71
CA ASN A 120 -34.42 12.50 -23.47
C ASN A 120 -34.98 13.91 -23.64
#